data_AF-A0A804N8T5-F1
#
_entry.id   AF-A0A804N8T5-F1
#
_cell.length_a   1.000
_cell.length_b   1.000
_cell.length_c   1.000
_cell.angle_alpha   90.00
_cell.angle_beta   90.00
_cell.angle_gamma   90.00
#
_symmetry.space_group_name_H-M   'P 1'
#
loop_
_entity.id
_entity.type
_entity.pdbx_description
1 polymer ?
#
loop_
_entity_poly.entity_id
_entity_poly.type
_entity_poly.pdbx_seq_one_letter_code
_entity_poly.pdbx_strand_id
1 'polypeptide(L)'
;MLEVLDNLPHDLVYSPDQVSPWMEVWIEKVKGSSQASEVYKPLQDPLISRCVDIIGMNEDKASVSEKLTFAAKGVLSKVFPKPRRAWLPTGCLKLMDTLHQALPSMSLIASDFSYLPDVSIPGDRAPLVSSKDGKTSDHRNYFDAQGDADIFFPTDFRLLEQIDHNCAGFSKEQKNPGAFKPVKKRRTIILDTAAFMEEFGMPLKTRTKDGYNPLLDDFKNTKFYLSVPTHNVPTHSRRN
;
A
#
# COMPACT_ATOMS: atom_id res chain seq x y z
N MET A 1 -4.45 11.63 -8.12
CA MET A 1 -3.07 11.12 -8.21
C MET A 1 -3.13 9.88 -9.08
N LEU A 2 -2.50 9.89 -10.24
CA LEU A 2 -2.53 8.76 -11.18
C LEU A 2 -1.07 8.36 -11.38
N GLU A 3 -0.73 7.09 -11.13
CA GLU A 3 0.64 6.55 -11.24
C GLU A 3 1.63 7.37 -10.39
N VAL A 4 1.35 7.44 -9.09
CA VAL A 4 2.19 8.19 -8.12
C VAL A 4 2.59 7.29 -6.97
N LEU A 5 1.69 6.43 -6.50
CA LEU A 5 1.86 5.66 -5.27
C LEU A 5 2.85 4.50 -5.45
N ASP A 6 2.86 3.87 -6.63
CA ASP A 6 3.80 2.83 -7.02
C ASP A 6 5.26 3.30 -7.05
N ASN A 7 5.49 4.58 -7.31
CA ASN A 7 6.80 5.21 -7.34
C ASN A 7 7.25 5.76 -5.97
N LEU A 8 6.40 5.70 -4.94
CA LEU A 8 6.76 6.16 -3.60
C LEU A 8 7.67 5.12 -2.90
N PRO A 9 8.64 5.60 -2.10
CA PRO A 9 9.57 4.70 -1.42
C PRO A 9 8.83 3.76 -0.47
N HIS A 10 9.26 2.49 -0.48
CA HIS A 10 8.88 1.49 0.50
C HIS A 10 10.10 1.03 1.29
N ASP A 11 9.95 0.90 2.60
CA ASP A 11 10.96 0.32 3.47
C ASP A 11 10.76 -1.19 3.59
N LEU A 12 11.85 -1.95 3.56
CA LEU A 12 11.82 -3.40 3.70
C LEU A 12 11.98 -3.80 5.18
N VAL A 13 11.07 -4.65 5.65
CA VAL A 13 11.20 -5.32 6.95
C VAL A 13 11.31 -6.84 6.80
N TYR A 14 12.01 -7.45 7.74
CA TYR A 14 12.29 -8.88 7.78
C TYR A 14 12.01 -9.46 9.15
N SER A 15 11.51 -10.70 9.19
CA SER A 15 11.47 -11.50 10.41
C SER A 15 11.94 -12.92 10.09
N PRO A 16 12.85 -13.52 10.89
CA PRO A 16 13.41 -14.85 10.59
C PRO A 16 12.37 -15.96 10.69
N ASP A 17 11.28 -15.74 11.43
CA ASP A 17 10.19 -16.68 11.60
C ASP A 17 8.89 -15.95 11.99
N GLN A 18 7.86 -16.71 12.37
CA GLN A 18 6.54 -16.19 12.70
C GLN A 18 6.45 -15.57 14.10
N VAL A 19 7.40 -15.89 14.99
CA VAL A 19 7.36 -15.48 16.41
C VAL A 19 8.36 -14.39 16.75
N SER A 20 9.41 -14.25 15.92
CA SER A 20 10.45 -13.26 16.07
C SER A 20 9.96 -11.86 15.69
N PRO A 21 10.44 -10.81 16.37
CA PRO A 21 10.08 -9.44 16.05
C PRO A 21 10.52 -9.07 14.63
N TRP A 22 9.81 -8.14 14.01
CA TRP A 22 10.22 -7.52 12.77
C TRP A 22 11.48 -6.68 12.96
N MET A 23 12.35 -6.71 11.96
CA MET A 23 13.62 -5.98 11.88
C MET A 23 13.61 -5.13 10.62
N GLU A 24 14.24 -3.97 10.68
CA GLU A 24 14.53 -3.14 9.51
C GLU A 24 15.62 -3.76 8.67
N VAL A 25 15.49 -3.66 7.34
CA VAL A 25 16.52 -4.08 6.40
C VAL A 25 17.24 -2.85 5.87
N TRP A 26 18.52 -2.75 6.18
CA TRP A 26 19.42 -1.69 5.74
C TRP A 26 20.33 -2.20 4.62
N ILE A 27 20.62 -1.34 3.65
CA ILE A 27 21.62 -1.62 2.62
C ILE A 27 22.94 -0.98 3.03
N GLU A 28 23.98 -1.77 3.20
CA GLU A 28 25.33 -1.29 3.51
C GLU A 28 26.30 -1.67 2.41
N LYS A 29 27.20 -0.74 2.04
CA LYS A 29 28.29 -1.04 1.10
C LYS A 29 29.32 -1.93 1.79
N VAL A 30 29.67 -3.05 1.16
CA VAL A 30 30.70 -3.93 1.66
C VAL A 30 32.06 -3.27 1.47
N LYS A 31 32.78 -3.05 2.58
CA LYS A 31 34.08 -2.35 2.59
C LYS A 31 35.05 -2.96 1.58
N GLY A 32 35.59 -2.13 0.69
CA GLY A 32 36.55 -2.55 -0.33
C GLY A 32 35.94 -3.20 -1.58
N SER A 33 34.62 -3.19 -1.74
CA SER A 33 33.94 -3.68 -2.95
C SER A 33 32.89 -2.70 -3.46
N SER A 34 32.46 -2.87 -4.72
CA SER A 34 31.29 -2.19 -5.28
C SER A 34 29.97 -2.86 -4.88
N GLN A 35 30.01 -3.97 -4.14
CA GLN A 35 28.83 -4.74 -3.75
C GLN A 35 28.17 -4.16 -2.50
N ALA A 36 26.85 -4.30 -2.44
CA ALA A 36 26.04 -3.96 -1.29
C ALA A 36 25.49 -5.24 -0.64
N SER A 37 25.21 -5.17 0.65
CA SER A 37 24.61 -6.27 1.42
C SER A 37 23.47 -5.76 2.30
N GLU A 38 22.48 -6.62 2.52
CA GLU A 38 21.46 -6.39 3.54
C GLU A 38 22.04 -6.58 4.95
N VAL A 39 21.69 -5.68 5.86
CA VAL A 39 21.95 -5.76 7.30
C VAL A 39 20.63 -5.60 8.04
N TYR A 40 20.38 -6.46 9.02
CA TYR A 40 19.14 -6.46 9.79
C TYR A 40 19.33 -5.74 11.11
N LYS A 41 18.49 -4.75 11.39
CA LYS A 41 18.55 -3.95 12.62
C LYS A 41 17.22 -4.01 13.37
N PRO A 42 17.21 -3.92 14.71
CA PRO A 42 15.96 -3.79 15.46
C PRO A 42 15.14 -2.59 14.95
N LEU A 43 13.82 -2.73 14.96
CA LEU A 43 12.90 -1.70 14.49
C LEU A 43 12.97 -0.46 15.41
N GLN A 44 13.36 0.68 14.85
CA GLN A 44 13.59 1.95 15.55
C GLN A 44 12.97 3.14 14.81
N ASP A 45 12.82 3.08 13.48
CA ASP A 45 12.24 4.14 12.67
C ASP A 45 10.73 4.28 12.98
N PRO A 46 10.27 5.49 13.35
CA PRO A 46 8.89 5.70 13.75
C PRO A 46 7.88 5.59 12.60
N LEU A 47 8.30 5.85 11.35
CA LEU A 47 7.46 5.72 10.17
C LEU A 47 7.27 4.25 9.82
N ILE A 48 8.34 3.46 9.85
CA ILE A 48 8.30 2.00 9.70
C ILE A 48 7.42 1.39 10.81
N SER A 49 7.65 1.78 12.07
CA SER A 49 6.85 1.33 13.22
C SER A 49 5.35 1.56 12.99
N ARG A 50 5.00 2.78 12.55
CA ARG A 50 3.61 3.14 12.30
C ARG A 50 3.00 2.36 11.14
N CYS A 51 3.77 2.08 10.07
CA CYS A 51 3.32 1.19 9.00
C CYS A 51 3.03 -0.22 9.52
N VAL A 52 3.95 -0.81 10.29
CA VAL A 52 3.78 -2.14 10.91
C VAL A 52 2.51 -2.21 11.77
N ASP A 53 2.26 -1.16 12.57
CA ASP A 53 1.07 -1.05 13.40
C ASP A 53 -0.23 -0.92 12.58
N ILE A 54 -0.25 -0.07 11.54
CA ILE A 54 -1.43 0.11 10.67
C ILE A 54 -1.78 -1.20 9.94
N ILE A 55 -0.76 -1.93 9.47
CA ILE A 55 -0.95 -3.22 8.78
C ILE A 55 -1.39 -4.32 9.77
N GLY A 56 -1.18 -4.14 11.07
CA GLY A 56 -1.47 -5.15 12.08
C GLY A 56 -0.49 -6.32 12.06
N MET A 57 0.75 -6.11 11.60
CA MET A 57 1.74 -7.20 11.45
C MET A 57 2.20 -7.81 12.78
N ASN A 58 1.87 -7.17 13.89
CA ASN A 58 2.12 -7.63 15.26
C ASN A 58 0.87 -8.25 15.92
N GLU A 59 -0.30 -8.23 15.26
CA GLU A 59 -1.59 -8.57 15.88
C GLU A 59 -1.95 -10.07 15.89
N ASP A 60 -1.02 -10.96 15.52
CA ASP A 60 -1.15 -12.43 15.67
C ASP A 60 -1.22 -12.91 17.14
N LYS A 61 -1.43 -12.01 18.12
CA LYS A 61 -1.63 -12.34 19.53
C LYS A 61 -2.96 -11.89 20.15
N ALA A 62 -3.89 -11.25 19.42
CA ALA A 62 -5.03 -10.60 20.07
C ALA A 62 -6.44 -10.78 19.45
N SER A 63 -6.71 -11.75 18.57
CA SER A 63 -8.11 -12.15 18.28
C SER A 63 -8.58 -13.24 19.27
N VAL A 64 -8.90 -12.81 20.51
CA VAL A 64 -9.60 -13.66 21.50
C VAL A 64 -11.04 -13.97 21.04
N SER A 65 -11.55 -13.26 20.03
CA SER A 65 -12.93 -13.39 19.54
C SER A 65 -13.18 -14.55 18.56
N GLU A 66 -12.15 -15.19 17.99
CA GLU A 66 -12.31 -16.30 17.03
C GLU A 66 -11.98 -17.69 17.61
N LYS A 67 -11.50 -17.75 18.86
CA LYS A 67 -11.08 -19.02 19.49
C LYS A 67 -12.23 -19.92 19.96
N LEU A 68 -13.49 -19.53 19.80
CA LEU A 68 -14.64 -20.33 20.26
C LEU A 68 -15.30 -21.21 19.20
N THR A 69 -14.95 -21.10 17.92
CA THR A 69 -15.64 -21.83 16.82
C THR A 69 -14.83 -22.91 16.11
N PHE A 70 -13.54 -23.10 16.43
CA PHE A 70 -12.68 -24.09 15.76
C PHE A 70 -12.14 -25.22 16.64
N ALA A 71 -12.83 -25.55 17.74
CA ALA A 71 -12.49 -26.71 18.58
C ALA A 71 -12.72 -28.09 17.91
N ALA A 72 -13.00 -28.15 16.61
CA ALA A 72 -13.17 -29.41 15.89
C ALA A 72 -12.71 -29.29 14.43
N LYS A 73 -11.40 -29.38 14.19
CA LYS A 73 -10.75 -30.14 13.10
C LYS A 73 -9.31 -29.68 12.89
N GLY A 74 -8.37 -30.61 13.08
CA GLY A 74 -7.08 -30.56 12.39
C GLY A 74 -5.94 -29.88 13.16
N VAL A 75 -5.45 -30.55 14.21
CA VAL A 75 -4.01 -30.51 14.48
C VAL A 75 -3.30 -31.14 13.27
N LEU A 76 -2.16 -30.56 12.88
CA LEU A 76 -1.10 -31.13 12.02
C LEU A 76 -1.04 -30.72 10.53
N SER A 77 -0.71 -29.45 10.24
CA SER A 77 0.13 -29.17 9.06
C SER A 77 1.05 -27.96 9.23
N LYS A 78 2.37 -28.22 9.21
CA LYS A 78 3.46 -27.34 8.73
C LYS A 78 3.56 -25.91 9.32
N VAL A 79 4.14 -25.78 10.51
CA VAL A 79 4.83 -24.52 10.88
C VAL A 79 6.31 -24.83 11.05
N PHE A 80 7.00 -25.04 9.93
CA PHE A 80 8.44 -24.79 9.94
C PHE A 80 8.62 -23.28 10.05
N PRO A 81 9.54 -22.80 10.89
CA PRO A 81 9.88 -21.38 10.93
C PRO A 81 10.26 -20.95 9.51
N LYS A 82 9.55 -19.96 8.97
CA LYS A 82 9.82 -19.44 7.63
C LYS A 82 10.15 -17.96 7.72
N PRO A 83 11.25 -17.52 7.08
CA PRO A 83 11.55 -16.12 7.00
C PRO A 83 10.43 -15.38 6.27
N ARG A 84 10.09 -14.20 6.77
CA ARG A 84 9.09 -13.30 6.23
C ARG A 84 9.74 -12.00 5.81
N ARG A 85 9.30 -11.43 4.70
CA ARG A 85 9.73 -10.15 4.14
C ARG A 85 8.51 -9.38 3.74
N ALA A 86 8.47 -8.08 4.02
CA ALA A 86 7.38 -7.22 3.62
C ALA A 86 7.90 -5.83 3.28
N TRP A 87 7.40 -5.29 2.18
CA TRP A 87 7.69 -3.94 1.72
C TRP A 87 6.57 -3.02 2.22
N LEU A 88 6.95 -1.99 2.97
CA LEU A 88 6.04 -1.12 3.69
C LEU A 88 5.92 0.21 2.96
N PRO A 89 4.71 0.69 2.62
CA PRO A 89 4.48 1.92 1.84
C PRO A 89 4.70 3.19 2.68
N THR A 90 5.89 3.36 3.25
CA THR A 90 6.24 4.48 4.14
C THR A 90 6.16 5.83 3.44
N GLY A 91 6.57 5.91 2.17
CA GLY A 91 6.39 7.09 1.34
C GLY A 91 4.91 7.48 1.18
N CYS A 92 4.03 6.51 0.93
CA CYS A 92 2.58 6.73 0.88
C CYS A 92 2.04 7.18 2.24
N LEU A 93 2.46 6.56 3.34
CA LEU A 93 2.06 6.97 4.69
C LEU A 93 2.44 8.43 4.95
N LYS A 94 3.68 8.83 4.65
CA LYS A 94 4.15 10.21 4.81
C LYS A 94 3.39 11.19 3.93
N LEU A 95 3.10 10.82 2.68
CA LEU A 95 2.30 11.62 1.77
C LEU A 95 0.89 11.85 2.32
N MET A 96 0.19 10.78 2.72
CA MET A 96 -1.18 10.89 3.25
C MET A 96 -1.22 11.71 4.54
N ASP A 97 -0.25 11.53 5.43
CA ASP A 97 -0.15 12.32 6.65
C ASP A 97 0.00 13.82 6.33
N THR A 98 0.86 14.15 5.37
CA THR A 98 1.07 15.54 4.91
C THR A 98 -0.20 16.11 4.27
N LEU A 99 -0.86 15.35 3.41
CA LEU A 99 -2.08 15.77 2.73
C LEU A 99 -3.23 16.02 3.70
N HIS A 100 -3.43 15.16 4.71
CA HIS A 100 -4.46 15.38 5.73
C HIS A 100 -4.17 16.54 6.66
N GLN A 101 -2.89 16.83 6.91
CA GLN A 101 -2.51 18.03 7.65
C GLN A 101 -2.79 19.31 6.85
N ALA A 102 -2.43 19.33 5.56
CA ALA A 102 -2.59 20.50 4.70
C ALA A 102 -4.02 20.72 4.20
N LEU A 103 -4.73 19.64 3.87
CA LEU A 103 -6.07 19.65 3.27
C LEU A 103 -7.03 18.67 3.99
N PRO A 104 -7.44 18.96 5.24
CA PRO A 104 -8.18 18.01 6.09
C PRO A 104 -9.58 17.60 5.60
N SER A 105 -10.07 18.20 4.52
CA SER A 105 -11.39 17.94 3.92
C SER A 105 -11.27 17.58 2.43
N MET A 106 -10.08 17.15 1.98
CA MET A 106 -9.87 16.78 0.59
C MET A 106 -10.75 15.59 0.18
N SER A 107 -11.23 15.65 -1.05
CA SER A 107 -11.66 14.47 -1.79
C SER A 107 -10.45 13.95 -2.56
N LEU A 108 -10.18 12.67 -2.43
CA LEU A 108 -9.03 12.02 -3.04
C LEU A 108 -9.50 11.05 -4.11
N ILE A 109 -8.91 11.18 -5.29
CA ILE A 109 -8.97 10.18 -6.35
C ILE A 109 -7.52 9.76 -6.59
N ALA A 110 -7.23 8.48 -6.37
CA ALA A 110 -5.95 7.88 -6.67
C ALA A 110 -6.13 6.69 -7.63
N SER A 111 -5.19 6.46 -8.54
CA SER A 111 -5.17 5.24 -9.34
C SER A 111 -3.74 4.79 -9.55
N ASP A 112 -3.55 3.48 -9.48
CA ASP A 112 -2.23 2.86 -9.57
C ASP A 112 -2.32 1.36 -9.84
N PHE A 113 -1.17 0.72 -10.11
CA PHE A 113 -1.06 -0.72 -10.26
C PHE A 113 -1.34 -1.45 -8.95
N SER A 114 -2.36 -2.31 -8.95
CA SER A 114 -2.72 -3.17 -7.82
C SER A 114 -1.90 -4.45 -7.74
N TYR A 115 -1.30 -4.86 -8.86
CA TYR A 115 -0.31 -5.93 -8.91
C TYR A 115 0.66 -5.70 -10.06
N LEU A 116 1.86 -6.26 -9.93
CA LEU A 116 2.89 -6.26 -10.96
C LEU A 116 3.14 -7.71 -11.40
N PRO A 117 3.10 -8.02 -12.72
CA PRO A 117 3.42 -9.35 -13.21
C PRO A 117 4.91 -9.66 -13.02
N ASP A 118 5.23 -10.95 -12.93
CA ASP A 118 6.61 -11.46 -13.02
C ASP A 118 7.62 -10.89 -11.99
N VAL A 119 7.13 -10.41 -10.84
CA VAL A 119 7.98 -9.96 -9.73
C VAL A 119 8.78 -11.14 -9.18
N SER A 120 10.11 -11.02 -9.29
CA SER A 120 11.06 -12.03 -8.80
C SER A 120 11.70 -11.69 -7.45
N ILE A 121 11.60 -10.43 -7.03
CA ILE A 121 12.10 -9.96 -5.75
C ILE A 121 11.23 -10.52 -4.62
N PRO A 122 11.82 -11.07 -3.53
CA PRO A 122 11.05 -11.70 -2.48
C PRO A 122 10.36 -10.69 -1.55
N GLY A 123 9.22 -11.11 -1.01
CA GLY A 123 8.49 -10.42 0.05
C GLY A 123 7.11 -9.93 -0.36
N ASP A 124 6.26 -9.72 0.64
CA ASP A 124 4.92 -9.18 0.43
C ASP A 124 5.02 -7.75 -0.11
N ARG A 125 4.29 -7.45 -1.19
CA ARG A 125 4.33 -6.18 -1.92
C ARG A 125 5.71 -5.83 -2.49
N ALA A 126 6.48 -6.85 -2.87
CA ALA A 126 7.80 -6.64 -3.48
C ALA A 126 7.74 -5.80 -4.76
N PRO A 127 8.79 -5.01 -5.02
CA PRO A 127 8.85 -4.17 -6.21
C PRO A 127 9.18 -4.98 -7.45
N LEU A 128 8.78 -4.44 -8.60
CA LEU A 128 9.44 -4.70 -9.87
C LEU A 128 10.58 -3.69 -10.04
N VAL A 129 11.77 -4.19 -10.37
CA VAL A 129 12.94 -3.37 -10.68
C VAL A 129 13.29 -3.61 -12.12
N SER A 130 13.27 -2.57 -12.95
CA SER A 130 13.42 -2.73 -14.40
C SER A 130 14.32 -1.65 -14.99
N SER A 131 15.23 -2.03 -15.87
CA SER A 131 16.04 -1.10 -16.67
C SER A 131 15.64 -1.15 -18.12
N LYS A 132 15.88 -0.04 -18.84
CA LYS A 132 15.57 0.09 -20.25
C LYS A 132 16.77 0.58 -21.04
N ASP A 133 17.42 -0.33 -21.75
CA ASP A 133 18.50 -0.02 -22.70
C ASP A 133 18.11 -0.53 -24.10
N GLY A 134 17.14 0.16 -24.71
CA GLY A 134 16.49 -0.26 -25.96
C GLY A 134 15.52 -1.47 -25.82
N LYS A 135 15.71 -2.29 -24.79
CA LYS A 135 14.82 -3.38 -24.37
C LYS A 135 14.61 -3.31 -22.85
N THR A 136 13.41 -3.66 -22.40
CA THR A 136 13.09 -3.81 -20.97
C THR A 136 13.71 -5.09 -20.41
N SER A 137 14.42 -4.97 -19.29
CA SER A 137 15.00 -6.09 -18.55
C SER A 137 14.70 -5.96 -17.07
N ASP A 138 14.04 -6.97 -16.52
CA ASP A 138 13.68 -7.01 -15.10
C ASP A 138 14.80 -7.67 -14.28
N HIS A 139 15.13 -7.02 -13.16
CA HIS A 139 16.19 -7.45 -12.27
C HIS A 139 15.68 -8.42 -11.22
N ARG A 140 16.54 -9.34 -10.77
CA ARG A 140 16.21 -10.32 -9.74
C ARG A 140 16.35 -9.82 -8.31
N ASN A 141 16.98 -8.66 -8.16
CA ASN A 141 17.23 -8.00 -6.88
C ASN A 141 17.31 -6.49 -7.11
N TYR A 142 17.28 -5.73 -6.02
CA TYR A 142 17.31 -4.27 -6.05
C TYR A 142 18.73 -3.68 -5.85
N PHE A 143 19.77 -4.50 -5.65
CA PHE A 143 21.16 -4.01 -5.59
C PHE A 143 21.68 -3.58 -6.96
N ASP A 144 21.09 -4.15 -8.01
CA ASP A 144 21.40 -3.83 -9.41
C ASP A 144 20.78 -2.48 -9.84
N ALA A 145 19.87 -1.91 -9.04
CA ALA A 145 19.21 -0.62 -9.31
C ALA A 145 20.08 0.59 -8.92
N GLN A 146 21.23 0.78 -9.58
CA GLN A 146 22.21 1.81 -9.23
C GLN A 146 21.88 3.20 -9.81
N GLY A 147 20.60 3.56 -9.88
CA GLY A 147 20.10 4.86 -10.33
C GLY A 147 19.70 4.94 -11.81
N ASP A 148 19.82 3.84 -12.55
CA ASP A 148 19.44 3.66 -13.96
C ASP A 148 18.32 2.61 -14.15
N ALA A 149 17.72 2.16 -13.06
CA ALA A 149 16.56 1.29 -13.04
C ALA A 149 15.37 2.02 -12.42
N ASP A 150 14.19 1.79 -12.99
CA ASP A 150 12.93 2.19 -12.40
C ASP A 150 12.48 1.12 -11.39
N ILE A 151 11.94 1.57 -10.25
CA ILE A 151 11.44 0.71 -9.17
C ILE A 151 9.98 1.02 -8.95
N PHE A 152 9.13 0.03 -9.16
CA PHE A 152 7.67 0.14 -9.00
C PHE A 152 7.20 -0.80 -7.91
N PHE A 153 6.34 -0.32 -7.02
CA PHE A 153 5.69 -1.13 -6.00
C PHE A 153 4.21 -1.36 -6.34
N PRO A 154 3.67 -2.58 -6.15
CA PRO A 154 2.23 -2.77 -6.27
C PRO A 154 1.53 -2.03 -5.12
N THR A 155 0.54 -1.21 -5.48
CA THR A 155 -0.31 -0.52 -4.50
C THR A 155 -1.32 -1.48 -3.90
N ASP A 156 -1.18 -1.74 -2.60
CA ASP A 156 -2.21 -2.43 -1.82
C ASP A 156 -3.31 -1.44 -1.44
N PHE A 157 -4.40 -1.47 -2.20
CA PHE A 157 -5.52 -0.53 -2.05
C PHE A 157 -6.26 -0.66 -0.71
N ARG A 158 -6.19 -1.81 -0.04
CA ARG A 158 -6.76 -1.97 1.30
C ARG A 158 -5.86 -1.35 2.35
N LEU A 159 -4.56 -1.51 2.21
CA LEU A 159 -3.60 -0.81 3.05
C LEU A 159 -3.65 0.71 2.83
N LEU A 160 -3.80 1.17 1.60
CA LEU A 160 -4.02 2.59 1.29
C LEU A 160 -5.22 3.15 2.03
N GLU A 161 -6.34 2.42 2.06
CA GLU A 161 -7.55 2.79 2.80
C GLU A 161 -7.29 2.90 4.31
N GLN A 162 -6.58 1.93 4.88
CA GLN A 162 -6.19 1.95 6.30
C GLN A 162 -5.28 3.14 6.63
N ILE A 163 -4.31 3.44 5.78
CA ILE A 163 -3.40 4.59 5.90
C ILE A 163 -4.17 5.91 5.80
N ASP A 164 -5.03 6.06 4.80
CA ASP A 164 -5.87 7.26 4.60
C ASP A 164 -6.73 7.53 5.83
N HIS A 165 -7.43 6.52 6.33
CA HIS A 165 -8.27 6.63 7.53
C HIS A 165 -7.46 6.92 8.79
N ASN A 166 -6.31 6.27 8.98
CA ASN A 166 -5.42 6.52 10.10
C ASN A 166 -4.94 7.99 10.11
N CYS A 167 -4.49 8.50 8.96
CA CYS A 167 -4.00 9.87 8.79
C CYS A 167 -5.11 10.91 8.93
N ALA A 168 -6.33 10.59 8.51
CA ALA A 168 -7.52 11.44 8.70
C ALA A 168 -7.94 11.60 10.17
N GLY A 169 -7.34 10.85 11.10
CA GLY A 169 -7.58 10.92 12.53
C GLY A 169 -8.47 9.81 13.10
N PHE A 170 -8.80 8.77 12.33
CA PHE A 170 -9.70 7.70 12.78
C PHE A 170 -9.13 6.86 13.95
N SER A 171 -7.81 6.66 14.04
CA SER A 171 -7.18 5.83 15.09
C SER A 171 -6.91 6.56 16.43
N LYS A 172 -6.92 7.89 16.49
CA LYS A 172 -6.41 8.63 17.68
C LYS A 172 -7.41 8.72 18.86
N GLU A 173 -8.67 8.34 18.67
CA GLU A 173 -9.72 8.52 19.69
C GLU A 173 -10.11 7.26 20.47
N GLN A 174 -9.76 6.05 20.01
CA GLN A 174 -9.97 4.83 20.82
C GLN A 174 -9.15 4.82 22.13
N LYS A 175 -8.09 5.64 22.22
CA LYS A 175 -7.23 5.74 23.41
C LYS A 175 -7.58 6.90 24.36
N ASN A 176 -8.48 7.82 23.99
CA ASN A 176 -8.86 8.97 24.83
C ASN A 176 -10.36 9.28 24.73
N PRO A 177 -11.22 8.73 25.60
CA PRO A 177 -12.68 8.87 25.55
C PRO A 177 -13.25 10.27 25.85
N GLY A 178 -12.40 11.30 26.04
CA GLY A 178 -12.81 12.60 26.57
C GLY A 178 -12.74 13.79 25.61
N ALA A 179 -12.18 13.64 24.41
CA ALA A 179 -12.05 14.73 23.45
C ALA A 179 -13.13 14.60 22.36
N PHE A 180 -14.27 15.29 22.55
CA PHE A 180 -15.36 15.37 21.56
C PHE A 180 -14.96 16.22 20.33
N LYS A 181 -14.04 15.73 19.50
CA LYS A 181 -13.95 16.20 18.11
C LYS A 181 -14.70 15.20 17.23
N PRO A 182 -15.57 15.64 16.31
CA PRO A 182 -16.26 14.72 15.43
C PRO A 182 -15.24 14.05 14.52
N VAL A 183 -15.15 12.71 14.60
CA VAL A 183 -14.44 11.86 13.65
C VAL A 183 -14.81 12.32 12.24
N LYS A 184 -13.83 12.77 11.45
CA LYS A 184 -14.03 12.98 10.01
C LYS A 184 -14.10 11.62 9.34
N LYS A 185 -15.25 10.96 9.44
CA LYS A 185 -15.48 9.71 8.74
C LYS A 185 -15.30 9.97 7.23
N ARG A 186 -14.63 9.05 6.57
CA ARG A 186 -14.41 9.09 5.12
C ARG A 186 -15.19 7.94 4.50
N ARG A 187 -15.77 8.19 3.34
CA ARG A 187 -16.36 7.14 2.50
C ARG A 187 -15.38 6.82 1.41
N THR A 188 -15.12 5.53 1.25
CA THR A 188 -14.11 5.01 0.35
C THR A 188 -14.75 4.04 -0.64
N ILE A 189 -14.25 4.04 -1.87
CA ILE A 189 -14.63 3.09 -2.90
C ILE A 189 -13.34 2.68 -3.61
N ILE A 190 -13.15 1.37 -3.81
CA ILE A 190 -12.08 0.80 -4.62
C ILE A 190 -12.73 0.11 -5.81
N LEU A 191 -12.33 0.51 -7.01
CA LEU A 191 -12.88 -0.01 -8.26
C LEU A 191 -11.75 -0.54 -9.13
N ASP A 192 -12.02 -1.60 -9.90
CA ASP A 192 -11.18 -1.94 -11.05
C ASP A 192 -11.27 -0.83 -12.10
N THR A 193 -10.22 -0.65 -12.89
CA THR A 193 -10.19 0.39 -13.94
C THR A 193 -11.36 0.27 -14.90
N ALA A 194 -11.70 -0.95 -15.35
CA ALA A 194 -12.86 -1.15 -16.20
C ALA A 194 -14.17 -0.66 -15.55
N ALA A 195 -14.41 -1.00 -14.28
CA ALA A 195 -15.61 -0.57 -13.56
C ALA A 195 -15.66 0.96 -13.37
N PHE A 196 -14.52 1.58 -13.09
CA PHE A 196 -14.42 3.05 -13.03
C PHE A 196 -14.71 3.68 -14.41
N MET A 197 -14.16 3.13 -15.48
CA MET A 197 -14.33 3.65 -16.83
C MET A 197 -15.74 3.40 -17.38
N GLU A 198 -16.42 2.32 -16.98
CA GLU A 198 -17.83 2.11 -17.32
C GLU A 198 -18.72 3.23 -16.78
N GLU A 199 -18.50 3.61 -15.51
CA GLU A 199 -19.28 4.64 -14.85
C GLU A 199 -18.91 6.06 -15.33
N PHE A 200 -17.61 6.36 -15.48
CA PHE A 200 -17.13 7.73 -15.64
C PHE A 200 -16.45 8.01 -17.00
N GLY A 201 -16.07 6.98 -17.76
CA GLY A 201 -15.16 7.07 -18.92
C GLY A 201 -15.83 7.14 -20.30
N MET A 202 -17.16 7.07 -20.38
CA MET A 202 -17.92 7.06 -21.64
C MET A 202 -17.42 5.99 -22.65
N PRO A 203 -17.38 4.70 -22.28
CA PRO A 203 -16.72 3.66 -23.06
C PRO A 203 -17.31 3.46 -24.46
N LEU A 204 -18.58 3.82 -24.68
CA LEU A 204 -19.21 3.78 -26.01
C LEU A 204 -18.50 4.68 -27.04
N LYS A 205 -17.81 5.74 -26.59
CA LYS A 205 -17.07 6.65 -27.47
C LYS A 205 -15.64 6.20 -27.74
N THR A 206 -15.14 5.21 -27.01
CA THR A 206 -13.76 4.73 -27.09
C THR A 206 -13.64 3.32 -27.68
N ARG A 207 -14.78 2.67 -27.94
CA ARG A 207 -14.83 1.37 -28.63
C ARG A 207 -14.41 1.53 -30.09
N THR A 208 -13.42 0.77 -30.50
CA THR A 208 -12.94 0.71 -31.89
C THR A 208 -13.89 -0.14 -32.76
N LYS A 209 -13.68 -0.14 -34.08
CA LYS A 209 -14.55 -0.85 -35.03
C LYS A 209 -14.55 -2.36 -34.86
N ASP A 210 -13.46 -2.95 -34.38
CA ASP A 210 -13.36 -4.39 -34.13
C ASP A 210 -13.92 -4.81 -32.77
N GLY A 211 -14.34 -3.85 -31.94
CA GLY A 211 -14.95 -4.08 -30.64
C GLY A 211 -14.02 -3.93 -29.45
N TYR A 212 -12.70 -3.81 -29.64
CA TYR A 212 -11.75 -3.53 -28.58
C TYR A 212 -11.96 -2.13 -27.99
N ASN A 213 -11.85 -2.02 -26.68
CA ASN A 213 -11.96 -0.76 -25.95
C ASN A 213 -10.78 -0.59 -24.98
N PRO A 214 -9.81 0.29 -25.29
CA PRO A 214 -8.62 0.45 -24.44
C PRO A 214 -8.94 0.90 -23.01
N LEU A 215 -10.06 1.59 -22.76
CA LEU A 215 -10.44 1.98 -21.40
C LEU A 215 -10.96 0.82 -20.53
N LEU A 216 -11.44 -0.27 -21.16
CA LEU A 216 -11.99 -1.42 -20.46
C LEU A 216 -11.08 -2.65 -20.52
N ASP A 217 -10.36 -2.79 -21.62
CA ASP A 217 -9.60 -3.99 -21.95
C ASP A 217 -8.13 -3.89 -21.55
N ASP A 218 -7.56 -2.69 -21.47
CA ASP A 218 -6.18 -2.49 -21.01
C ASP A 218 -6.11 -2.24 -19.50
N PHE A 219 -4.89 -2.27 -18.96
CA PHE A 219 -4.58 -1.92 -17.57
C PHE A 219 -5.47 -2.62 -16.53
N LYS A 220 -5.81 -3.90 -16.78
CA LYS A 220 -6.57 -4.74 -15.83
C LYS A 220 -5.89 -4.92 -14.48
N ASN A 221 -4.60 -4.57 -14.40
CA ASN A 221 -3.82 -4.57 -13.19
C ASN A 221 -3.88 -3.26 -12.40
N THR A 222 -4.59 -2.23 -12.86
CA THR A 222 -4.78 -0.98 -12.11
C THR A 222 -6.15 -0.92 -11.43
N LYS A 223 -6.23 -0.12 -10.36
CA LYS A 223 -7.48 0.18 -9.64
C LYS A 223 -7.58 1.67 -9.37
N PHE A 224 -8.80 2.11 -9.06
CA PHE A 224 -9.10 3.45 -8.58
C PHE A 224 -9.49 3.40 -7.10
N TYR A 225 -8.94 4.32 -6.33
CA TYR A 225 -9.31 4.63 -4.95
C TYR A 225 -9.98 5.99 -4.90
N LEU A 226 -11.23 6.02 -4.46
CA LEU A 226 -11.99 7.23 -4.22
C LEU A 226 -12.19 7.37 -2.72
N SER A 227 -11.88 8.53 -2.15
CA SER A 227 -12.05 8.80 -0.72
C SER A 227 -12.58 10.22 -0.51
N VAL A 228 -13.74 10.35 0.14
CA VAL A 228 -14.41 11.65 0.36
C VAL A 228 -14.83 11.83 1.82
N PRO A 229 -14.83 13.06 2.37
CA PRO A 229 -15.38 13.32 3.71
C PRO A 229 -16.88 13.04 3.76
N THR A 230 -17.38 12.52 4.89
CA THR A 230 -18.83 12.27 5.09
C THR A 230 -19.66 13.52 5.38
N HIS A 231 -19.03 14.66 5.66
CA HIS A 231 -19.71 15.89 6.10
C HIS A 231 -19.76 17.01 5.05
N ASN A 232 -19.68 16.68 3.75
CA ASN A 232 -19.94 17.65 2.69
C ASN A 232 -21.44 18.00 2.66
N VAL A 233 -21.88 18.85 3.59
CA VAL A 233 -23.15 19.58 3.46
C VAL A 233 -22.92 20.63 2.37
N PRO A 234 -23.75 20.73 1.33
CA PRO A 234 -23.66 21.82 0.38
C PRO A 234 -23.89 23.12 1.16
N THR A 235 -22.87 23.96 1.29
CA THR A 235 -23.07 25.33 1.75
C THR A 235 -23.73 26.12 0.62
N HIS A 236 -25.01 25.89 0.40
CA HIS A 236 -25.85 26.84 -0.32
C HIS A 236 -26.13 28.03 0.60
N SER A 237 -25.15 28.92 0.76
CA SER A 237 -25.47 30.30 1.08
C SER A 237 -26.03 30.95 -0.19
N ARG A 238 -27.33 30.78 -0.42
CA ARG A 238 -28.07 31.74 -1.24
C ARG A 238 -27.94 33.09 -0.53
N ARG A 239 -27.07 33.96 -1.06
CA ARG A 239 -27.18 35.40 -0.81
C ARG A 239 -28.44 35.87 -1.54
N ASN A 240 -29.50 36.12 -0.77
CA ASN A 240 -30.50 37.12 -1.14
C ASN A 240 -29.98 38.48 -0.69
#